data_AF-A0A6H5JBU8-F1
#
_entry.id   AF-A0A6H5JBU8-F1
#
_cell.length_a   1.000
_cell.length_b   1.000
_cell.length_c   1.000
_cell.angle_alpha   90.00
_cell.angle_beta   90.00
_cell.angle_gamma   90.00
#
_symmetry.space_group_name_H-M   'P 1'
#
loop_
_entity.id
_entity.type
_entity.pdbx_description
1 polymer ?
#
loop_
_entity_poly.entity_id
_entity_poly.type
_entity_poly.pdbx_seq_one_letter_code
_entity_poly.pdbx_strand_id
1 'polypeptide(L)'
;MGMVLRSKSNTSLPTHQYKRVSEEPQHATRRAQVPPSGRVLSSSSSCSVLGSLLKRAVLVVGVVAPVMFILTWRHLFSIDVGAVLVENGGSGSSIENTFTVRMNTFRRNDLLKRSAEHLASCDCVGQIQVVWSDQENAPPSMDLFTERTRRKVVFEVHDTNSLSHRFNVTSTLGTDGVFSTDDDLEISCADLKFGFETWRASQNTMVGFSPRLVTRDPGTGRHSYRSWRVVRWNGVYNVILTKCCFLHRDHLRTYVDEMTAPLLAYIDEHRNCEDIAMSVVVAKFHKTPPVWVGGRVKEIGGDGISGLAHHFDARSNCVDFFAEEFGDMPLLESSVKVYPMHTGLLSWL
;
A
#
# COMPACT_ATOMS: atom_id res chain seq x y z
N MET A 1 -61.66 -7.36 -14.81
CA MET A 1 -61.21 -8.48 -13.94
C MET A 1 -60.38 -7.88 -12.82
N GLY A 2 -60.66 -8.05 -11.53
CA GLY A 2 -61.27 -9.20 -10.87
C GLY A 2 -60.30 -9.66 -9.78
N MET A 3 -60.43 -9.04 -8.62
CA MET A 3 -59.73 -9.20 -7.35
C MET A 3 -59.86 -10.63 -6.78
N VAL A 4 -58.79 -11.22 -6.23
CA VAL A 4 -58.88 -12.28 -5.21
C VAL A 4 -57.78 -12.11 -4.17
N LEU A 5 -58.22 -11.92 -2.92
CA LEU A 5 -57.48 -11.94 -1.66
C LEU A 5 -57.48 -13.35 -1.05
N ARG A 6 -56.41 -13.72 -0.32
CA ARG A 6 -56.38 -14.56 0.91
C ARG A 6 -54.92 -14.58 1.42
N SER A 7 -54.52 -13.99 2.56
CA SER A 7 -54.83 -14.21 3.99
C SER A 7 -54.00 -15.31 4.70
N LYS A 8 -53.01 -14.84 5.48
CA LYS A 8 -52.54 -15.22 6.84
C LYS A 8 -52.10 -16.66 7.18
N SER A 9 -50.86 -16.80 7.69
CA SER A 9 -50.50 -17.11 9.11
C SER A 9 -48.96 -17.21 9.24
N ASN A 10 -48.28 -16.37 10.02
CA ASN A 10 -48.01 -16.36 11.47
C ASN A 10 -46.97 -17.41 11.95
N THR A 11 -45.77 -16.96 12.35
CA THR A 11 -44.84 -17.52 13.38
C THR A 11 -43.57 -16.64 13.39
N SER A 12 -43.50 -15.64 14.28
CA SER A 12 -42.84 -15.63 15.60
C SER A 12 -41.29 -15.56 15.57
N LEU A 13 -40.79 -14.35 15.80
CA LEU A 13 -39.40 -14.00 16.18
C LEU A 13 -39.07 -14.47 17.62
N PRO A 14 -37.78 -14.60 17.96
CA PRO A 14 -37.32 -14.36 19.31
C PRO A 14 -36.30 -13.21 19.40
N THR A 15 -36.64 -12.27 20.27
CA THR A 15 -35.82 -11.22 20.86
C THR A 15 -34.94 -11.79 21.98
N HIS A 16 -33.62 -11.55 21.95
CA HIS A 16 -32.75 -11.78 23.10
C HIS A 16 -32.45 -10.45 23.82
N GLN A 17 -33.00 -10.33 25.03
CA GLN A 17 -32.69 -9.26 25.98
C GLN A 17 -31.44 -9.58 26.80
N TYR A 18 -30.61 -8.56 26.97
CA TYR A 18 -29.52 -8.46 27.93
C TYR A 18 -30.06 -8.47 29.38
N LYS A 19 -29.51 -9.31 30.25
CA LYS A 19 -29.64 -9.17 31.72
C LYS A 19 -28.25 -9.14 32.36
N ARG A 20 -27.98 -8.01 33.02
CA ARG A 20 -26.84 -7.74 33.89
C ARG A 20 -27.26 -8.16 35.30
N VAL A 21 -26.49 -9.02 35.97
CA VAL A 21 -26.62 -9.27 37.42
C VAL A 21 -25.24 -9.12 38.03
N SER A 22 -25.19 -8.21 39.00
CA SER A 22 -24.10 -7.87 39.90
C SER A 22 -24.27 -8.63 41.21
N GLU A 23 -23.20 -9.26 41.71
CA GLU A 23 -23.09 -9.69 43.12
C GLU A 23 -21.60 -9.85 43.50
N GLU A 24 -21.13 -8.97 44.39
CA GLU A 24 -20.11 -9.23 45.44
C GLU A 24 -20.89 -9.65 46.72
N PRO A 25 -20.31 -10.16 47.85
CA PRO A 25 -18.91 -10.05 48.31
C PRO A 25 -18.36 -11.30 49.07
N GLN A 26 -17.09 -11.25 49.49
CA GLN A 26 -16.63 -11.34 50.91
C GLN A 26 -15.22 -11.95 51.12
N HIS A 27 -14.49 -11.24 51.99
CA HIS A 27 -13.18 -11.50 52.58
C HIS A 27 -13.06 -12.84 53.34
N ALA A 28 -11.88 -13.47 53.28
CA ALA A 28 -11.34 -14.23 54.43
C ALA A 28 -9.80 -14.27 54.43
N THR A 29 -9.25 -13.72 55.52
CA THR A 29 -7.86 -13.64 55.95
C THR A 29 -7.28 -15.02 56.31
N ARG A 30 -6.02 -15.31 55.97
CA ARG A 30 -5.24 -16.32 56.72
C ARG A 30 -3.78 -15.93 56.92
N ARG A 31 -3.37 -16.11 58.18
CA ARG A 31 -2.14 -15.70 58.86
C ARG A 31 -0.88 -16.41 58.34
N ALA A 32 0.22 -15.69 58.47
CA ALA A 32 1.60 -16.15 58.39
C ALA A 32 1.96 -17.16 59.51
N GLN A 33 2.87 -18.09 59.18
CA GLN A 33 3.67 -18.83 60.14
C GLN A 33 5.13 -18.90 59.64
N VAL A 34 6.03 -18.49 60.53
CA VAL A 34 7.49 -18.49 60.41
C VAL A 34 8.04 -19.77 61.04
N PRO A 35 9.15 -20.34 60.53
CA PRO A 35 10.06 -21.13 61.35
C PRO A 35 11.49 -20.53 61.41
N PRO A 36 12.32 -20.98 62.36
CA PRO A 36 13.21 -20.08 63.09
C PRO A 36 14.67 -20.08 62.62
N SER A 37 15.38 -19.06 63.11
CA SER A 37 16.81 -18.79 62.95
C SER A 37 17.70 -19.86 63.61
N GLY A 38 18.71 -20.32 62.86
CA GLY A 38 19.85 -21.12 63.32
C GLY A 38 21.16 -20.37 63.05
N ARG A 39 22.11 -20.51 63.98
CA ARG A 39 23.28 -19.65 64.22
C ARG A 39 24.40 -19.71 63.16
N VAL A 40 25.04 -18.53 63.06
CA VAL A 40 26.41 -18.18 62.67
C VAL A 40 27.46 -19.30 62.73
N LEU A 41 28.24 -19.44 61.65
CA LEU A 41 29.67 -19.76 61.69
C LEU A 41 30.42 -18.97 60.60
N SER A 42 31.50 -18.31 61.03
CA SER A 42 32.45 -17.56 60.22
C SER A 42 33.37 -18.47 59.41
N SER A 43 33.72 -18.10 58.17
CA SER A 43 35.08 -18.32 57.66
C SER A 43 35.43 -17.39 56.47
N SER A 44 36.50 -16.63 56.69
CA SER A 44 37.56 -16.22 55.75
C SER A 44 37.26 -15.92 54.27
N SER A 45 37.35 -14.63 53.95
CA SER A 45 38.31 -14.04 53.01
C SER A 45 38.90 -14.95 51.91
N SER A 46 38.26 -14.98 50.73
CA SER A 46 38.91 -15.18 49.42
C SER A 46 37.88 -15.09 48.28
N CYS A 47 37.32 -13.90 47.99
CA CYS A 47 36.46 -13.75 46.80
C CYS A 47 36.32 -12.32 46.24
N SER A 48 37.24 -11.41 46.55
CA SER A 48 37.18 -10.03 46.04
C SER A 48 37.87 -9.81 44.69
N VAL A 49 38.73 -10.74 44.25
CA VAL A 49 39.48 -10.61 42.99
C VAL A 49 38.71 -11.23 41.80
N LEU A 50 38.01 -12.34 42.00
CA LEU A 50 37.23 -12.99 40.94
C LEU A 50 36.02 -12.16 40.48
N GLY A 51 35.36 -11.47 41.43
CA GLY A 51 34.18 -10.64 41.15
C GLY A 51 34.49 -9.36 40.37
N SER A 52 35.71 -8.81 40.48
CA SER A 52 36.11 -7.62 39.71
C SER A 52 36.50 -7.97 38.27
N LEU A 53 37.11 -9.14 38.07
CA LEU A 53 37.42 -9.68 36.74
C LEU A 53 36.16 -10.09 35.98
N LEU A 54 35.18 -10.73 36.64
CA LEU A 54 33.90 -11.05 36.02
C LEU A 54 33.12 -9.80 35.61
N LYS A 55 33.08 -8.76 36.45
CA LYS A 55 32.39 -7.48 36.13
C LYS A 55 33.05 -6.75 34.96
N ARG A 56 34.39 -6.78 34.86
CA ARG A 56 35.12 -6.22 33.72
C ARG A 56 34.90 -7.03 32.44
N ALA A 57 34.84 -8.36 32.54
CA ALA A 57 34.54 -9.22 31.39
C ALA A 57 33.10 -9.01 30.87
N VAL A 58 32.11 -8.86 31.77
CA VAL A 58 30.71 -8.58 31.40
C VAL A 58 30.56 -7.19 30.75
N LEU A 59 31.29 -6.17 31.21
CA LEU A 59 31.24 -4.83 30.59
C LEU A 59 31.88 -4.82 29.19
N VAL A 60 33.02 -5.50 29.02
CA VAL A 60 33.74 -5.57 27.74
C VAL A 60 32.97 -6.41 26.71
N VAL A 61 32.44 -7.56 27.11
CA VAL A 61 31.72 -8.48 26.20
C VAL A 61 30.26 -8.07 26.00
N GLY A 62 29.61 -7.50 27.02
CA GLY A 62 28.18 -7.18 27.00
C GLY A 62 27.83 -5.77 26.50
N VAL A 63 28.77 -4.81 26.52
CA VAL A 63 28.47 -3.41 26.14
C VAL A 63 29.46 -2.87 25.11
N VAL A 64 30.76 -3.08 25.31
CA VAL A 64 31.77 -2.51 24.40
C VAL A 64 31.84 -3.26 23.07
N ALA A 65 31.83 -4.60 23.10
CA ALA A 65 31.88 -5.39 21.86
C ALA A 65 30.66 -5.17 20.94
N PRO A 66 29.40 -5.11 21.43
CA PRO A 66 28.26 -4.78 20.58
C PRO A 66 28.31 -3.36 20.01
N VAL A 67 28.74 -2.36 20.79
CA VAL A 67 28.82 -0.97 20.33
C VAL A 67 29.92 -0.81 19.29
N MET A 68 31.10 -1.39 19.53
CA MET A 68 32.17 -1.38 18.54
C MET A 68 31.78 -2.14 17.28
N PHE A 69 31.06 -3.27 17.41
CA PHE A 69 30.53 -4.00 16.27
C PHE A 69 29.52 -3.17 15.48
N ILE A 70 28.60 -2.45 16.14
CA ILE A 70 27.67 -1.51 15.47
C ILE A 70 28.43 -0.37 14.76
N LEU A 71 29.46 0.19 15.40
CA LEU A 71 30.25 1.28 14.82
C LEU A 71 31.11 0.80 13.64
N THR A 72 31.71 -0.38 13.72
CA THR A 72 32.47 -0.96 12.61
C THR A 72 31.55 -1.47 11.50
N TRP A 73 30.37 -2.01 11.82
CA TRP A 73 29.37 -2.43 10.84
C TRP A 73 28.81 -1.21 10.08
N ARG A 74 28.59 -0.08 10.77
CA ARG A 74 28.24 1.20 10.12
C ARG A 74 29.31 1.68 9.13
N HIS A 75 30.59 1.46 9.43
CA HIS A 75 31.68 1.83 8.51
C HIS A 75 31.90 0.82 7.37
N LEU A 76 31.66 -0.48 7.60
CA LEU A 76 31.84 -1.54 6.60
C LEU A 76 30.65 -1.68 5.64
N PHE A 77 29.46 -1.16 5.98
CA PHE A 77 28.25 -1.20 5.14
C PHE A 77 27.63 0.18 4.89
N SER A 78 28.43 1.25 4.93
CA SER A 78 28.07 2.47 4.21
C SER A 78 28.21 2.20 2.71
N ILE A 79 27.18 1.57 2.13
CA ILE A 79 26.97 1.64 0.69
C ILE A 79 26.62 3.10 0.42
N ASP A 80 27.61 3.84 -0.07
CA ASP A 80 27.37 5.16 -0.63
C ASP A 80 26.55 4.96 -1.91
N VAL A 81 25.22 5.07 -1.79
CA VAL A 81 24.28 4.94 -2.90
C VAL A 81 24.59 5.98 -4.00
N GLY A 82 25.36 7.03 -3.69
CA GLY A 82 25.85 8.00 -4.66
C GLY A 82 26.90 7.44 -5.63
N ALA A 83 27.65 6.39 -5.27
CA ALA A 83 28.73 5.85 -6.09
C ALA A 83 28.26 4.80 -7.12
N VAL A 84 27.08 4.19 -6.92
CA VAL A 84 26.52 3.20 -7.85
C VAL A 84 25.90 3.88 -9.09
N LEU A 85 25.76 5.20 -9.10
CA LEU A 85 25.12 5.96 -10.19
C LEU A 85 26.05 6.36 -11.34
N VAL A 86 27.35 6.03 -11.31
CA VAL A 86 28.32 6.63 -12.26
C VAL A 86 28.83 5.68 -13.35
N GLU A 87 28.57 4.37 -13.28
CA GLU A 87 28.97 3.47 -14.36
C GLU A 87 27.79 2.70 -14.96
N ASN A 88 27.02 3.40 -15.78
CA ASN A 88 26.54 2.83 -17.05
C ASN A 88 26.16 3.97 -18.01
N GLY A 89 27.11 4.29 -18.89
CA GLY A 89 26.89 5.19 -20.01
C GLY A 89 25.91 4.59 -21.00
N GLY A 90 24.71 5.14 -21.04
CA GLY A 90 23.72 4.95 -22.09
C GLY A 90 23.00 6.27 -22.34
N SER A 91 23.16 6.82 -23.54
CA SER A 91 22.40 7.89 -24.20
C SER A 91 21.65 8.88 -23.31
N GLY A 92 22.10 10.14 -23.27
CA GLY A 92 21.51 11.23 -22.48
C GLY A 92 20.01 11.40 -22.68
N SER A 93 19.23 10.77 -21.81
CA SER A 93 17.90 11.24 -21.43
C SER A 93 18.12 12.43 -20.51
N SER A 94 17.59 13.61 -20.86
CA SER A 94 17.44 14.69 -19.90
C SER A 94 16.77 14.11 -18.66
N ILE A 95 17.43 14.17 -17.50
CA ILE A 95 16.85 13.68 -16.26
C ILE A 95 15.47 14.35 -16.09
N GLU A 96 14.40 13.57 -16.29
CA GLU A 96 13.05 14.06 -16.04
C GLU A 96 12.93 14.35 -14.55
N ASN A 97 12.87 15.64 -14.21
CA ASN A 97 12.72 16.09 -12.82
C ASN A 97 11.24 16.10 -12.37
N THR A 98 10.33 15.76 -13.28
CA THR A 98 8.88 15.78 -13.08
C THR A 98 8.24 14.54 -13.64
N PHE A 99 7.06 14.21 -13.15
CA PHE A 99 6.20 13.15 -13.69
C PHE A 99 4.80 13.67 -14.02
N THR A 100 4.07 12.89 -14.79
CA THR A 100 2.66 13.11 -15.10
C THR A 100 1.79 12.37 -14.10
N VAL A 101 0.81 13.04 -13.51
CA VAL A 101 -0.24 12.40 -12.70
C VAL A 101 -1.35 11.94 -13.64
N ARG A 102 -1.81 10.69 -13.49
CA ARG A 102 -3.08 10.22 -14.06
C ARG A 102 -4.08 9.99 -12.94
N MET A 103 -5.09 10.86 -12.89
CA MET A 103 -6.09 10.90 -11.82
C MET A 103 -7.43 10.40 -12.32
N ASN A 104 -7.94 9.31 -11.73
CA ASN A 104 -9.31 8.87 -11.97
C ASN A 104 -10.28 9.62 -11.09
N THR A 105 -11.40 10.03 -11.68
CA THR A 105 -12.50 10.69 -10.98
C THR A 105 -13.84 10.25 -11.56
N PHE A 106 -14.87 10.22 -10.72
CA PHE A 106 -16.25 9.95 -11.16
C PHE A 106 -17.24 10.70 -10.27
N ARG A 107 -17.83 11.78 -10.78
CA ARG A 107 -18.86 12.58 -10.09
C ARG A 107 -18.47 13.13 -8.70
N ARG A 108 -17.19 13.40 -8.48
CA ARG A 108 -16.64 13.93 -7.22
C ARG A 108 -15.85 15.22 -7.44
N ASN A 109 -16.49 16.22 -8.05
CA ASN A 109 -15.82 17.45 -8.50
C ASN A 109 -15.13 18.22 -7.36
N ASP A 110 -15.65 18.14 -6.13
CA ASP A 110 -15.05 18.74 -4.94
C ASP A 110 -13.74 18.04 -4.53
N LEU A 111 -13.72 16.71 -4.54
CA LEU A 111 -12.53 15.91 -4.25
C LEU A 111 -11.52 16.03 -5.38
N LEU A 112 -11.96 15.98 -6.64
CA LEU A 112 -11.14 16.27 -7.82
C LEU A 112 -10.43 17.62 -7.69
N LYS A 113 -11.19 18.68 -7.37
CA LYS A 113 -10.62 20.03 -7.18
C LYS A 113 -9.55 20.01 -6.10
N ARG A 114 -9.87 19.48 -4.93
CA ARG A 114 -8.96 19.45 -3.78
C ARG A 114 -7.68 18.66 -4.08
N SER A 115 -7.80 17.47 -4.65
CA SER A 115 -6.67 16.59 -4.97
C SER A 115 -5.80 17.18 -6.08
N ALA A 116 -6.41 17.74 -7.13
CA ALA A 116 -5.67 18.40 -8.21
C ALA A 116 -4.94 19.66 -7.73
N GLU A 117 -5.56 20.48 -6.86
CA GLU A 117 -4.93 21.68 -6.29
C GLU A 117 -3.76 21.35 -5.37
N HIS A 118 -3.89 20.28 -4.58
CA HIS A 118 -2.82 19.74 -3.76
C HIS A 118 -1.65 19.25 -4.62
N LEU A 119 -1.90 18.36 -5.58
CA LEU A 119 -0.84 17.81 -6.44
C LEU A 119 -0.17 18.89 -7.30
N ALA A 120 -0.93 19.85 -7.81
CA ALA A 120 -0.38 20.96 -8.59
C ALA A 120 0.59 21.84 -7.76
N SER A 121 0.47 21.80 -6.42
CA SER A 121 1.38 22.48 -5.50
C SER A 121 2.76 21.84 -5.36
N CYS A 122 2.90 20.58 -5.74
CA CYS A 122 4.17 19.87 -5.66
C CYS A 122 5.02 20.17 -6.91
N ASP A 123 6.27 20.58 -6.72
CA ASP A 123 7.18 20.95 -7.81
C ASP A 123 7.54 19.76 -8.73
N CYS A 124 7.51 18.53 -8.18
CA CYS A 124 7.77 17.31 -8.93
C CYS A 124 6.61 16.88 -9.84
N VAL A 125 5.45 17.53 -9.78
CA VAL A 125 4.29 17.25 -10.64
C VAL A 125 4.33 18.18 -11.85
N GLY A 126 4.56 17.63 -13.03
CA GLY A 126 4.62 18.38 -14.29
C GLY A 126 3.24 18.64 -14.89
N GLN A 127 2.41 17.60 -14.99
CA GLN A 127 1.06 17.64 -15.54
C GLN A 127 0.12 16.74 -14.72
N ILE A 128 -1.17 17.07 -14.71
CA ILE A 128 -2.25 16.26 -14.14
C ILE A 128 -3.25 15.97 -15.25
N GLN A 129 -3.23 14.74 -15.75
CA GLN A 129 -4.22 14.22 -16.69
C GLN A 129 -5.37 13.62 -15.90
N VAL A 130 -6.52 14.27 -15.97
CA VAL A 130 -7.75 13.82 -15.32
C VAL A 130 -8.49 12.91 -16.29
N VAL A 131 -8.58 11.63 -15.91
CA VAL A 131 -9.28 10.60 -16.68
C VAL A 131 -10.77 10.74 -16.40
N TRP A 132 -11.51 11.22 -17.40
CA TRP A 132 -12.93 11.52 -17.30
C TRP A 132 -13.74 10.45 -18.03
N SER A 133 -14.48 9.63 -17.27
CA SER A 133 -15.28 8.50 -17.80
C SER A 133 -16.77 8.63 -17.47
N ASP A 134 -17.28 9.85 -17.27
CA ASP A 134 -18.70 10.12 -17.09
C ASP A 134 -19.33 10.63 -18.39
N GLN A 135 -20.15 9.80 -19.04
CA GLN A 135 -20.81 10.15 -20.31
C GLN A 135 -22.04 11.04 -20.11
N GLU A 136 -22.60 11.08 -18.90
CA GLU A 136 -23.80 11.88 -18.62
C GLU A 136 -23.45 13.33 -18.27
N ASN A 137 -22.20 13.59 -17.86
CA ASN A 137 -21.74 14.92 -17.44
C ASN A 137 -20.46 15.31 -18.16
N ALA A 138 -20.41 16.54 -18.67
CA ALA A 138 -19.16 17.11 -19.16
C ALA A 138 -18.16 17.29 -18.00
N PRO A 139 -16.84 17.23 -18.29
CA PRO A 139 -15.82 17.66 -17.33
C PRO A 139 -16.12 19.05 -16.77
N PRO A 140 -15.77 19.34 -15.50
CA PRO A 140 -16.00 20.66 -14.94
C PRO A 140 -15.20 21.73 -15.70
N SER A 141 -15.73 22.96 -15.72
CA SER A 141 -15.01 24.11 -16.28
C SER A 141 -13.64 24.26 -15.62
N MET A 142 -12.64 24.66 -16.40
CA MET A 142 -11.30 24.99 -15.89
C MET A 142 -11.34 26.10 -14.83
N ASP A 143 -12.40 26.92 -14.80
CA ASP A 143 -12.62 27.92 -13.76
C ASP A 143 -12.76 27.33 -12.35
N LEU A 144 -13.08 26.03 -12.24
CA LEU A 144 -13.11 25.29 -10.98
C LEU A 144 -11.78 25.35 -10.22
N PHE A 145 -10.66 25.36 -10.96
CA PHE A 145 -9.31 25.27 -10.41
C PHE A 145 -8.65 26.64 -10.26
N THR A 146 -7.68 26.78 -9.34
CA THR A 146 -6.81 27.96 -9.31
C THR A 146 -5.98 28.12 -10.60
N GLU A 147 -5.53 29.33 -10.90
CA GLU A 147 -4.67 29.62 -12.06
C GLU A 147 -3.43 28.72 -12.15
N ARG A 148 -2.78 28.45 -11.00
CA ARG A 148 -1.63 27.54 -10.92
C ARG A 148 -2.02 26.12 -11.35
N THR A 149 -3.16 25.63 -10.88
CA THR A 149 -3.64 24.28 -11.17
C THR A 149 -4.11 24.14 -12.61
N ARG A 150 -4.78 25.16 -13.18
CA ARG A 150 -5.23 25.17 -14.58
C ARG A 150 -4.09 24.94 -15.57
N ARG A 151 -2.89 25.44 -15.29
CA ARG A 151 -1.70 25.26 -16.14
C ARG A 151 -1.16 23.83 -16.15
N LYS A 152 -1.54 23.02 -15.17
CA LYS A 152 -1.11 21.61 -15.07
C LYS A 152 -2.22 20.62 -15.41
N VAL A 153 -3.49 21.00 -15.29
CA VAL A 153 -4.63 20.08 -15.49
C VAL A 153 -5.03 20.00 -16.96
N VAL A 154 -5.20 18.77 -17.44
CA VAL A 154 -5.79 18.44 -18.75
C VAL A 154 -6.82 17.34 -18.55
N PHE A 155 -8.00 17.47 -19.16
CA PHE A 155 -9.00 16.42 -19.17
C PHE A 155 -8.79 15.47 -20.34
N GLU A 156 -8.78 14.17 -20.05
CA GLU A 156 -8.81 13.10 -21.04
C GLU A 156 -10.18 12.44 -20.97
N VAL A 157 -11.03 12.70 -21.96
CA VAL A 157 -12.43 12.27 -21.97
C VAL A 157 -12.55 10.96 -22.72
N HIS A 158 -13.14 9.96 -22.07
CA HIS A 158 -13.45 8.67 -22.66
C HIS A 158 -14.95 8.54 -22.96
N ASP A 159 -15.25 7.79 -24.02
CA ASP A 159 -16.61 7.56 -24.52
C ASP A 159 -17.40 6.50 -23.74
N THR A 160 -16.74 5.76 -22.85
CA THR A 160 -17.34 4.71 -22.02
C THR A 160 -16.93 4.84 -20.54
N ASN A 161 -17.62 4.11 -19.66
CA ASN A 161 -17.38 4.14 -18.22
C ASN A 161 -16.59 2.91 -17.76
N SER A 162 -15.27 2.94 -17.95
CA SER A 162 -14.34 1.88 -17.56
C SER A 162 -13.31 2.36 -16.54
N LEU A 163 -12.99 1.52 -15.55
CA LEU A 163 -11.87 1.78 -14.63
C LEU A 163 -10.51 1.67 -15.35
N SER A 164 -10.43 0.83 -16.38
CA SER A 164 -9.19 0.56 -17.14
C SER A 164 -8.73 1.76 -17.98
N HIS A 165 -9.58 2.77 -18.19
CA HIS A 165 -9.21 4.02 -18.88
C HIS A 165 -8.04 4.75 -18.23
N ARG A 166 -7.79 4.50 -16.93
CA ARG A 166 -6.61 5.03 -16.25
C ARG A 166 -5.28 4.61 -16.89
N PHE A 167 -5.29 3.48 -17.61
CA PHE A 167 -4.13 2.91 -18.30
C PHE A 167 -4.17 3.09 -19.82
N ASN A 168 -5.34 3.34 -20.42
CA ASN A 168 -5.46 3.64 -21.83
C ASN A 168 -5.20 5.13 -22.08
N VAL A 169 -3.99 5.47 -22.53
CA VAL A 169 -3.57 6.85 -22.77
C VAL A 169 -3.94 7.26 -24.19
N THR A 170 -4.91 8.15 -24.32
CA THR A 170 -5.34 8.71 -25.62
C THR A 170 -4.68 10.06 -25.94
N SER A 171 -4.11 10.71 -24.93
CA SER A 171 -3.37 11.97 -25.06
C SER A 171 -1.85 11.77 -25.02
N THR A 172 -1.06 12.81 -25.32
CA THR A 172 0.42 12.70 -25.23
C THR A 172 0.86 12.67 -23.76
N LEU A 173 1.57 11.62 -23.33
CA LEU A 173 2.34 11.63 -22.09
C LEU A 173 3.67 12.35 -22.31
N GLY A 174 3.88 13.43 -21.56
CA GLY A 174 5.12 14.22 -21.64
C GLY A 174 6.26 13.69 -20.78
N THR A 175 6.06 12.58 -20.06
CA THR A 175 7.03 12.01 -19.13
C THR A 175 7.02 10.48 -19.17
N ASP A 176 8.15 9.86 -18.87
CA ASP A 176 8.26 8.42 -18.67
C ASP A 176 7.63 7.97 -17.35
N GLY A 177 7.76 8.80 -16.31
CA GLY A 177 7.15 8.57 -15.01
C GLY A 177 5.69 8.97 -14.98
N VAL A 178 4.83 8.05 -14.55
CA VAL A 178 3.39 8.28 -14.38
C VAL A 178 2.98 7.95 -12.94
N PHE A 179 2.43 8.92 -12.22
CA PHE A 179 1.81 8.69 -10.92
C PHE A 179 0.31 8.45 -11.10
N SER A 180 -0.12 7.20 -10.97
CA SER A 180 -1.55 6.88 -10.95
C SER A 180 -2.13 7.13 -9.57
N THR A 181 -3.26 7.84 -9.54
CA THR A 181 -3.96 8.17 -8.29
C THR A 181 -5.47 8.18 -8.44
N ASP A 182 -6.17 7.91 -7.34
CA ASP A 182 -7.59 8.22 -7.22
C ASP A 182 -7.76 9.69 -6.76
N ASP A 183 -8.94 10.27 -6.97
CA ASP A 183 -9.26 11.68 -6.63
C ASP A 183 -9.55 11.91 -5.14
N ASP A 184 -9.46 10.88 -4.30
CA ASP A 184 -9.77 10.91 -2.86
C ASP A 184 -8.57 10.61 -1.96
N LEU A 185 -7.36 10.84 -2.45
CA LEU A 185 -6.12 10.62 -1.71
C LEU A 185 -5.26 11.89 -1.59
N GLU A 186 -4.66 12.07 -0.43
CA GLU A 186 -3.74 13.15 -0.12
C GLU A 186 -2.41 12.57 0.37
N ILE A 187 -1.31 12.89 -0.34
CA ILE A 187 0.06 12.44 -0.05
C ILE A 187 0.96 13.67 -0.01
N SER A 188 1.78 13.84 1.03
CA SER A 188 2.63 15.03 1.16
C SER A 188 3.58 15.18 -0.05
N CYS A 189 3.90 16.42 -0.45
CA CYS A 189 4.85 16.62 -1.56
C CYS A 189 6.23 15.99 -1.29
N ALA A 190 6.63 15.89 -0.02
CA ALA A 190 7.87 15.23 0.37
C ALA A 190 7.81 13.71 0.15
N ASP A 191 6.72 13.05 0.58
CA ASP A 191 6.51 11.61 0.36
C ASP A 191 6.34 11.31 -1.14
N LEU A 192 5.63 12.16 -1.87
CA LEU A 192 5.42 12.03 -3.30
C LEU A 192 6.75 12.14 -4.07
N LYS A 193 7.57 13.14 -3.74
CA LYS A 193 8.93 13.28 -4.29
C LYS A 193 9.80 12.07 -3.94
N PHE A 194 9.73 11.58 -2.71
CA PHE A 194 10.48 10.40 -2.28
C PHE A 194 10.06 9.14 -3.06
N GLY A 195 8.76 8.94 -3.27
CA GLY A 195 8.24 7.86 -4.11
C GLY A 195 8.72 7.97 -5.56
N PHE A 196 8.75 9.20 -6.11
CA PHE A 196 9.26 9.45 -7.46
C PHE A 196 10.75 9.11 -7.59
N GLU A 197 11.59 9.55 -6.64
CA GLU A 197 13.02 9.19 -6.65
C GLU A 197 13.24 7.69 -6.46
N THR A 198 12.41 7.03 -5.65
CA THR A 198 12.44 5.56 -5.51
C THR A 198 12.09 4.88 -6.83
N TRP A 199 11.08 5.38 -7.54
CA TRP A 199 10.72 4.89 -8.87
C TRP A 199 11.82 5.14 -9.89
N ARG A 200 12.49 6.29 -9.87
CA ARG A 200 13.62 6.58 -10.76
C ARG A 200 14.78 5.58 -10.59
N ALA A 201 14.98 5.05 -9.39
CA ALA A 201 15.96 4.00 -9.12
C ALA A 201 15.47 2.59 -9.51
N SER A 202 14.21 2.42 -9.91
CA SER A 202 13.57 1.12 -10.17
C SER A 202 12.45 1.24 -11.21
N GLN A 203 12.73 1.90 -12.34
CA GLN A 203 11.71 2.31 -13.31
C GLN A 203 10.93 1.14 -13.93
N ASN A 204 11.54 -0.04 -14.00
CA ASN A 204 10.92 -1.23 -14.59
C ASN A 204 9.82 -1.85 -13.70
N THR A 205 9.69 -1.43 -12.44
CA THR A 205 8.68 -1.98 -11.50
C THR A 205 7.65 -0.95 -11.06
N MET A 206 6.55 -1.45 -10.50
CA MET A 206 5.55 -0.64 -9.80
C MET A 206 6.09 -0.21 -8.43
N VAL A 207 6.04 1.09 -8.17
CA VAL A 207 6.51 1.68 -6.91
C VAL A 207 5.37 2.45 -6.27
N GLY A 208 4.88 2.03 -5.10
CA GLY A 208 3.71 2.70 -4.51
C GLY A 208 3.50 2.49 -3.02
N PHE A 209 2.40 3.07 -2.53
CA PHE A 209 2.18 3.26 -1.09
C PHE A 209 1.14 2.31 -0.48
N SER A 210 0.43 1.52 -1.30
CA SER A 210 -0.64 0.63 -0.86
C SER A 210 -0.40 -0.83 -1.27
N PRO A 211 0.43 -1.58 -0.51
CA PRO A 211 0.71 -2.98 -0.80
C PRO A 211 -0.44 -3.91 -0.39
N ARG A 212 -0.56 -5.00 -1.15
CA ARG A 212 -1.52 -6.11 -0.96
C ARG A 212 -0.85 -7.43 -1.30
N LEU A 213 -1.48 -8.51 -0.84
CA LEU A 213 -0.96 -9.85 -1.05
C LEU A 213 -2.02 -10.74 -1.69
N VAL A 214 -1.66 -11.42 -2.76
CA VAL A 214 -2.36 -12.56 -3.30
C VAL A 214 -1.66 -13.81 -2.82
N THR A 215 -2.41 -14.73 -2.21
CA THR A 215 -1.92 -16.04 -1.77
C THR A 215 -2.58 -17.15 -2.56
N ARG A 216 -1.88 -18.26 -2.80
CA ARG A 216 -2.46 -19.48 -3.36
C ARG A 216 -2.61 -20.55 -2.28
N ASP A 217 -3.79 -21.14 -2.18
CA ASP A 217 -4.04 -22.28 -1.32
C ASP A 217 -3.48 -23.55 -1.98
N PRO A 218 -2.56 -24.29 -1.34
CA PRO A 218 -1.92 -25.45 -1.97
C PRO A 218 -2.84 -26.68 -2.09
N GLY A 219 -3.91 -26.75 -1.30
CA GLY A 219 -4.84 -27.89 -1.33
C GLY A 219 -5.91 -27.74 -2.40
N THR A 220 -6.43 -26.54 -2.59
CA THR A 220 -7.50 -26.22 -3.55
C THR A 220 -6.98 -25.59 -4.84
N GLY A 221 -5.76 -25.06 -4.83
CA GLY A 221 -5.19 -24.30 -5.94
C GLY A 221 -5.77 -22.89 -6.12
N ARG A 222 -6.76 -22.50 -5.30
CA ARG A 222 -7.44 -21.21 -5.40
C ARG A 222 -6.59 -20.08 -4.87
N HIS A 223 -6.74 -18.92 -5.47
CA HIS A 223 -6.10 -17.68 -5.06
C HIS A 223 -7.00 -16.88 -4.13
N SER A 224 -6.39 -16.06 -3.29
CA SER A 224 -7.11 -15.19 -2.37
C SER A 224 -6.43 -13.84 -2.28
N TYR A 225 -7.20 -12.78 -2.45
CA TYR A 225 -6.74 -11.41 -2.22
C TYR A 225 -6.81 -11.10 -0.72
N ARG A 226 -5.67 -10.66 -0.16
CA ARG A 226 -5.48 -10.46 1.28
C ARG A 226 -5.32 -8.97 1.62
N SER A 227 -5.86 -8.61 2.77
CA SER A 227 -5.84 -7.23 3.27
C SER A 227 -4.45 -6.80 3.75
N TRP A 228 -4.30 -5.50 3.96
CA TRP A 228 -3.11 -4.88 4.56
C TRP A 228 -2.67 -5.55 5.86
N ARG A 229 -3.62 -6.06 6.68
CA ARG A 229 -3.28 -6.77 7.92
C ARG A 229 -2.37 -7.96 7.65
N VAL A 230 -2.65 -8.74 6.61
CA VAL A 230 -1.85 -9.93 6.26
C VAL A 230 -0.46 -9.52 5.76
N VAL A 231 -0.38 -8.48 4.92
CA VAL A 231 0.90 -7.90 4.47
C VAL A 231 1.75 -7.45 5.67
N ARG A 232 1.13 -6.76 6.64
CA ARG A 232 1.82 -6.29 7.84
C ARG A 232 2.41 -7.43 8.67
N TRP A 233 1.67 -8.53 8.86
CA TRP A 233 2.12 -9.67 9.67
C TRP A 233 3.15 -10.54 8.96
N ASN A 234 2.96 -10.81 7.67
CA ASN A 234 3.83 -11.72 6.92
C ASN A 234 5.08 -11.01 6.39
N GLY A 235 5.01 -9.69 6.22
CA GLY A 235 6.12 -8.88 5.70
C GLY A 235 6.31 -8.95 4.19
N VAL A 236 5.44 -9.68 3.48
CA VAL A 236 5.49 -9.92 2.03
C VAL A 236 4.25 -9.41 1.32
N TYR A 237 4.41 -9.04 0.07
CA TYR A 237 3.36 -8.52 -0.81
C TYR A 237 3.73 -8.80 -2.27
N ASN A 238 2.74 -8.83 -3.14
CA ASN A 238 2.94 -9.05 -4.59
C ASN A 238 2.03 -8.18 -5.46
N VAL A 239 1.28 -7.26 -4.84
CA VAL A 239 0.41 -6.29 -5.51
C VAL A 239 0.66 -4.91 -4.90
N ILE A 240 0.72 -3.88 -5.73
CA ILE A 240 0.63 -2.47 -5.32
C ILE A 240 -0.61 -1.88 -5.99
N LEU A 241 -1.51 -1.31 -5.20
CA LEU A 241 -2.73 -0.71 -5.76
C LEU A 241 -2.39 0.57 -6.52
N THR A 242 -2.91 0.69 -7.74
CA THR A 242 -2.67 1.83 -8.64
C THR A 242 -3.33 3.13 -8.18
N LYS A 243 -4.12 3.08 -7.11
CA LYS A 243 -4.63 4.27 -6.42
C LYS A 243 -3.54 5.20 -5.89
N CYS A 244 -2.32 4.71 -5.66
CA CYS A 244 -1.19 5.57 -5.27
C CYS A 244 0.13 4.90 -5.65
N CYS A 245 0.43 4.89 -6.95
CA CYS A 245 1.55 4.14 -7.52
C CYS A 245 2.21 4.90 -8.68
N PHE A 246 3.53 4.88 -8.70
CA PHE A 246 4.34 5.22 -9.86
C PHE A 246 4.45 4.02 -10.81
N LEU A 247 4.28 4.31 -12.08
CA LEU A 247 4.33 3.41 -13.23
C LEU A 247 5.27 4.02 -14.27
N HIS A 248 5.91 3.18 -15.06
CA HIS A 248 6.53 3.60 -16.32
C HIS A 248 5.45 3.70 -17.41
N ARG A 249 5.59 4.64 -18.35
CA ARG A 249 4.67 4.76 -19.51
C ARG A 249 4.53 3.44 -20.29
N ASP A 250 5.58 2.62 -20.30
CA ASP A 250 5.55 1.32 -20.99
C ASP A 250 4.69 0.30 -20.25
N HIS A 251 4.51 0.40 -18.93
CA HIS A 251 3.54 -0.42 -18.20
C HIS A 251 2.12 -0.16 -18.70
N LEU A 252 1.79 1.10 -19.02
CA LEU A 252 0.49 1.48 -19.58
C LEU A 252 0.30 0.92 -20.98
N ARG A 253 1.34 1.01 -21.84
CA ARG A 253 1.33 0.41 -23.19
C ARG A 253 1.14 -1.09 -23.12
N THR A 254 1.94 -1.79 -22.32
CA THR A 254 1.80 -3.24 -22.13
C THR A 254 0.42 -3.63 -21.62
N TYR A 255 -0.19 -2.84 -20.73
CA TYR A 255 -1.55 -3.11 -20.29
C TYR A 255 -2.55 -3.05 -21.45
N VAL A 256 -2.47 -2.02 -22.30
CA VAL A 256 -3.35 -1.91 -23.48
C VAL A 256 -3.10 -3.05 -24.47
N ASP A 257 -1.84 -3.42 -24.70
CA ASP A 257 -1.46 -4.43 -25.69
C ASP A 257 -1.84 -5.85 -25.26
N GLU A 258 -1.75 -6.15 -23.95
CA GLU A 258 -1.85 -7.52 -23.43
C GLU A 258 -3.20 -7.83 -22.77
N MET A 259 -3.98 -6.81 -22.37
CA MET A 259 -5.29 -7.02 -21.78
C MET A 259 -6.33 -7.31 -22.87
N THR A 260 -6.64 -8.60 -23.02
CA THR A 260 -7.62 -9.10 -23.99
C THR A 260 -9.04 -8.61 -23.70
N ALA A 261 -9.93 -8.70 -24.70
CA ALA A 261 -11.33 -8.31 -24.53
C ALA A 261 -12.05 -9.06 -23.37
N PRO A 262 -11.86 -10.38 -23.15
CA PRO A 262 -12.41 -11.06 -21.97
C PRO A 262 -11.92 -10.50 -20.63
N LEU A 263 -10.62 -10.19 -20.53
CA LEU A 263 -10.03 -9.61 -19.32
C LEU A 263 -10.62 -8.24 -19.01
N LEU A 264 -10.70 -7.37 -20.03
CA LEU A 264 -11.28 -6.03 -19.90
C LEU A 264 -12.78 -6.08 -19.58
N ALA A 265 -13.53 -6.95 -20.26
CA ALA A 265 -14.96 -7.13 -20.02
C ALA A 265 -15.25 -7.58 -18.58
N TYR A 266 -14.44 -8.50 -18.03
CA TYR A 266 -14.59 -8.94 -16.64
C TYR A 266 -14.38 -7.79 -15.65
N ILE A 267 -13.34 -6.98 -15.86
CA ILE A 267 -13.05 -5.80 -15.03
C ILE A 267 -14.21 -4.80 -15.08
N ASP A 268 -14.74 -4.53 -16.27
CA ASP A 268 -15.80 -3.55 -16.47
C ASP A 268 -17.15 -4.03 -15.89
N GLU A 269 -17.49 -5.30 -16.07
CA GLU A 269 -18.71 -5.91 -15.51
C GLU A 269 -18.71 -5.87 -13.97
N HIS A 270 -17.55 -6.15 -13.36
CA HIS A 270 -17.41 -6.19 -11.90
C HIS A 270 -17.03 -4.84 -11.29
N ARG A 271 -16.69 -3.85 -12.13
CA ARG A 271 -16.20 -2.52 -11.74
C ARG A 271 -15.12 -2.59 -10.65
N ASN A 272 -14.12 -3.45 -10.85
CA ASN A 272 -13.08 -3.73 -9.86
C ASN A 272 -11.83 -4.33 -10.52
N CYS A 273 -10.74 -4.43 -9.77
CA CYS A 273 -9.56 -5.24 -10.08
C CYS A 273 -8.67 -4.78 -11.23
N GLU A 274 -8.87 -3.58 -11.77
CA GLU A 274 -7.95 -2.98 -12.76
C GLU A 274 -6.55 -2.74 -12.15
N ASP A 275 -6.52 -2.43 -10.85
CA ASP A 275 -5.30 -2.27 -10.07
C ASP A 275 -4.50 -3.57 -9.91
N ILE A 276 -5.19 -4.68 -9.64
CA ILE A 276 -4.62 -6.03 -9.58
C ILE A 276 -4.16 -6.46 -10.97
N ALA A 277 -4.96 -6.22 -12.01
CA ALA A 277 -4.62 -6.54 -13.39
C ALA A 277 -3.33 -5.85 -13.83
N MET A 278 -3.14 -4.57 -13.48
CA MET A 278 -1.88 -3.87 -13.74
C MET A 278 -0.69 -4.54 -13.04
N SER A 279 -0.84 -4.96 -11.78
CA SER A 279 0.22 -5.71 -11.08
C SER A 279 0.54 -7.04 -11.77
N VAL A 280 -0.49 -7.75 -12.27
CA VAL A 280 -0.34 -8.99 -13.05
C VAL A 280 0.41 -8.74 -14.36
N VAL A 281 0.04 -7.69 -15.10
CA VAL A 281 0.69 -7.29 -16.35
C VAL A 281 2.18 -6.98 -16.13
N VAL A 282 2.50 -6.13 -15.15
CA VAL A 282 3.91 -5.78 -14.87
C VAL A 282 4.70 -7.02 -14.45
N ALA A 283 4.16 -7.86 -13.57
CA ALA A 283 4.83 -9.08 -13.14
C ALA A 283 5.03 -10.08 -14.31
N LYS A 284 4.04 -10.24 -15.19
CA LYS A 284 4.08 -11.20 -16.30
C LYS A 284 5.02 -10.75 -17.42
N PHE A 285 4.99 -9.48 -17.81
CA PHE A 285 5.68 -9.00 -19.02
C PHE A 285 6.99 -8.28 -18.74
N HIS A 286 7.07 -7.55 -17.62
CA HIS A 286 8.29 -6.85 -17.19
C HIS A 286 9.14 -7.68 -16.22
N LYS A 287 8.58 -8.79 -15.68
CA LYS A 287 9.28 -9.76 -14.81
C LYS A 287 9.89 -9.13 -13.55
N THR A 288 9.26 -8.08 -13.03
CA THR A 288 9.75 -7.36 -11.84
C THR A 288 8.77 -7.45 -10.67
N PRO A 289 9.24 -7.73 -9.45
CA PRO A 289 8.41 -7.64 -8.25
C PRO A 289 8.23 -6.16 -7.83
N PRO A 290 7.10 -5.81 -7.18
CA PRO A 290 6.81 -4.44 -6.80
C PRO A 290 7.69 -3.91 -5.64
N VAL A 291 7.81 -2.58 -5.53
CA VAL A 291 8.46 -1.89 -4.41
C VAL A 291 7.46 -1.11 -3.57
N TRP A 292 7.48 -1.34 -2.26
CA TRP A 292 6.64 -0.60 -1.32
C TRP A 292 7.38 0.61 -0.75
N VAL A 293 6.82 1.79 -0.98
CA VAL A 293 7.26 3.05 -0.39
C VAL A 293 6.45 3.35 0.87
N GLY A 294 7.14 3.59 1.97
CA GLY A 294 6.56 4.13 3.18
C GLY A 294 6.26 5.62 3.04
N GLY A 295 5.05 6.01 3.42
CA GLY A 295 4.59 7.40 3.41
C GLY A 295 3.20 7.50 4.02
N ARG A 296 2.77 8.71 4.37
CA ARG A 296 1.42 8.92 4.90
C ARG A 296 0.46 9.22 3.75
N VAL A 297 -0.34 8.22 3.38
CA VAL A 297 -1.47 8.35 2.47
C VAL A 297 -2.73 8.60 3.29
N LYS A 298 -3.38 9.74 3.09
CA LYS A 298 -4.65 10.07 3.75
C LYS A 298 -5.79 9.90 2.75
N GLU A 299 -6.74 9.05 3.08
CA GLU A 299 -8.02 8.95 2.35
C GLU A 299 -8.92 10.11 2.81
N ILE A 300 -9.37 10.94 1.87
CA ILE A 300 -10.19 12.13 2.11
C ILE A 300 -11.63 11.98 1.62
N GLY A 301 -11.92 10.91 0.88
CA GLY A 301 -13.25 10.51 0.44
C GLY A 301 -14.03 9.74 1.51
N GLY A 302 -15.35 9.65 1.31
CA GLY A 302 -16.24 8.81 2.10
C GLY A 302 -16.32 7.37 1.57
N ASP A 303 -17.48 6.73 1.69
CA ASP A 303 -17.71 5.36 1.22
C ASP A 303 -17.56 5.27 -0.32
N GLY A 304 -16.50 4.59 -0.77
CA GLY A 304 -16.25 4.25 -2.17
C GLY A 304 -16.58 2.80 -2.49
N ILE A 305 -16.24 2.34 -3.71
CA ILE A 305 -16.44 0.95 -4.17
C ILE A 305 -15.75 -0.06 -3.22
N SER A 306 -14.66 0.34 -2.58
CA SER A 306 -13.93 -0.45 -1.59
C SER A 306 -14.70 -0.72 -0.29
N GLY A 307 -15.76 0.04 -0.01
CA GLY A 307 -16.62 -0.12 1.17
C GLY A 307 -17.80 -1.08 0.97
N LEU A 308 -18.02 -1.58 -0.25
CA LEU A 308 -19.12 -2.50 -0.55
C LEU A 308 -18.93 -3.85 0.14
N ALA A 309 -20.05 -4.48 0.55
CA ALA A 309 -20.03 -5.85 1.06
C ALA A 309 -19.40 -6.80 0.03
N HIS A 310 -18.62 -7.79 0.49
CA HIS A 310 -17.94 -8.79 -0.35
C HIS A 310 -16.85 -8.27 -1.30
N HIS A 311 -16.35 -7.03 -1.12
CA HIS A 311 -15.27 -6.47 -1.96
C HIS A 311 -14.01 -7.36 -2.02
N PHE A 312 -13.63 -7.99 -0.89
CA PHE A 312 -12.49 -8.91 -0.86
C PHE A 312 -12.76 -10.24 -1.58
N ASP A 313 -14.00 -10.73 -1.55
CA ASP A 313 -14.40 -11.95 -2.26
C ASP A 313 -14.39 -11.68 -3.76
N ALA A 314 -14.96 -10.54 -4.20
CA ALA A 314 -14.91 -10.10 -5.58
C ALA A 314 -13.47 -9.98 -6.09
N ARG A 315 -12.57 -9.37 -5.32
CA ARG A 315 -11.15 -9.30 -5.68
C ARG A 315 -10.46 -10.66 -5.71
N SER A 316 -10.86 -11.60 -4.85
CA SER A 316 -10.32 -12.97 -4.91
C SER A 316 -10.79 -13.69 -6.18
N ASN A 317 -12.04 -13.48 -6.60
CA ASN A 317 -12.57 -14.02 -7.86
C ASN A 317 -11.83 -13.44 -9.08
N CYS A 318 -11.53 -12.14 -9.08
CA CYS A 318 -10.70 -11.54 -10.14
C CYS A 318 -9.34 -12.22 -10.26
N VAL A 319 -8.70 -12.50 -9.13
CA VAL A 319 -7.37 -13.11 -9.12
C VAL A 319 -7.45 -14.57 -9.61
N ASP A 320 -8.46 -15.33 -9.22
CA ASP A 320 -8.70 -16.68 -9.77
C ASP A 320 -8.91 -16.61 -11.30
N PHE A 321 -9.76 -15.70 -11.77
CA PHE A 321 -10.03 -15.49 -13.19
C PHE A 321 -8.77 -15.09 -13.97
N PHE A 322 -7.96 -14.16 -13.46
CA PHE A 322 -6.70 -13.79 -14.09
C PHE A 322 -5.71 -14.96 -14.14
N ALA A 323 -5.63 -15.79 -13.10
CA ALA A 323 -4.78 -16.97 -13.13
C ALA A 323 -5.18 -17.94 -14.25
N GLU A 324 -6.48 -18.12 -14.48
CA GLU A 324 -7.02 -18.94 -15.56
C GLU A 324 -6.68 -18.37 -16.94
N GLU A 325 -7.01 -17.10 -17.18
CA GLU A 325 -6.77 -16.44 -18.48
C GLU A 325 -5.28 -16.33 -18.82
N PHE A 326 -4.41 -16.12 -17.82
CA PHE A 326 -2.97 -16.05 -18.02
C PHE A 326 -2.24 -17.40 -17.94
N GLY A 327 -2.96 -18.50 -17.65
CA GLY A 327 -2.47 -19.88 -17.53
C GLY A 327 -1.81 -20.24 -16.19
N ASP A 328 -1.35 -19.25 -15.43
CA ASP A 328 -0.96 -19.33 -14.02
C ASP A 328 -0.95 -17.90 -13.44
N MET A 329 -0.86 -17.76 -12.13
CA MET A 329 -0.76 -16.46 -11.46
C MET A 329 0.67 -15.90 -11.54
N PRO A 330 0.93 -14.82 -12.30
CA PRO A 330 2.30 -14.37 -12.58
C PRO A 330 2.89 -13.44 -11.52
N LEU A 331 2.11 -13.07 -10.49
CA LEU A 331 2.52 -12.10 -9.48
C LEU A 331 3.79 -12.55 -8.75
N LEU A 332 4.77 -11.64 -8.65
CA LEU A 332 6.05 -11.88 -8.01
C LEU A 332 6.05 -11.29 -6.59
N GLU A 333 6.41 -12.11 -5.61
CA GLU A 333 6.51 -11.70 -4.21
C GLU A 333 7.71 -10.78 -3.97
N SER A 334 7.51 -9.78 -3.11
CA SER A 334 8.52 -8.83 -2.64
C SER A 334 8.40 -8.64 -1.14
N SER A 335 9.54 -8.34 -0.52
CA SER A 335 9.65 -7.88 0.87
C SER A 335 10.37 -6.53 0.98
N VAL A 336 10.65 -5.88 -0.16
CA VAL A 336 11.43 -4.62 -0.22
C VAL A 336 10.60 -3.45 0.28
N LYS A 337 11.12 -2.69 1.23
CA LYS A 337 10.42 -1.53 1.80
C LYS A 337 11.38 -0.36 1.87
N VAL A 338 10.94 0.79 1.37
CA VAL A 338 11.77 1.99 1.26
C VAL A 338 11.07 3.11 2.03
N TYR A 339 11.77 3.71 3.00
CA TYR A 339 11.20 4.73 3.89
C TYR A 339 12.02 6.03 3.81
N PRO A 340 11.37 7.20 3.87
CA PRO A 340 12.09 8.45 3.89
C PRO A 340 12.79 8.62 5.25
N MET A 341 14.07 9.02 5.24
CA MET A 341 14.90 9.13 6.45
C MET A 341 14.35 10.10 7.51
N HIS A 342 13.51 11.06 7.11
CA HIS A 342 12.90 12.03 8.02
C HIS A 342 11.71 11.47 8.81
N THR A 343 11.15 10.32 8.42
CA THR A 343 10.24 9.56 9.28
C THR A 343 11.10 8.76 10.27
N GLY A 344 11.25 9.30 11.48
CA GLY A 344 12.00 8.60 12.54
C GLY A 344 11.47 7.18 12.75
N LEU A 345 12.36 6.26 13.13
CA LEU A 345 12.08 4.82 13.36
C LEU A 345 10.84 4.53 14.23
N LEU A 346 10.35 5.53 14.96
CA LEU A 346 9.24 5.44 15.92
C LEU A 346 7.85 5.66 15.32
N SER A 347 7.69 5.99 14.03
CA SER A 347 6.34 6.09 13.44
C SER A 347 5.66 4.74 13.18
N TRP A 348 6.27 3.63 13.61
CA TRP A 348 5.87 2.25 13.30
C TRP A 348 5.73 1.31 14.51
N LEU A 349 6.10 1.74 15.72
CA LEU A 349 5.63 1.10 16.96
C LEU A 349 4.19 1.57 17.21
#